data_AF-A0A920GG71-F1
#
_entry.id   AF-A0A920GG71-F1
#
_cell.length_a   1.000
_cell.length_b   1.000
_cell.length_c   1.000
_cell.angle_alpha   90.00
_cell.angle_beta   90.00
_cell.angle_gamma   90.00
#
_symmetry.space_group_name_H-M   'P 1'
#
loop_
_entity.id
_entity.type
_entity.pdbx_description
1 polymer ?
#
loop_
_entity_poly.entity_id
_entity_poly.type
_entity_poly.pdbx_seq_one_letter_code
_entity_poly.pdbx_strand_id
1 'polypeptide(L)' 'MAEGNYGGFFGWPNLSLRPSAGYMGMPPYHDFADMRVVDIYRRKGDKLAENWVFIDLLHFLNMQGQDILGQI' A
#
# COMPACT_ATOMS: atom_id res chain seq x y z
N MET A 1 -14.58 5.68 -4.85
CA MET A 1 -16.02 5.64 -4.47
C MET A 1 -16.21 6.41 -3.17
N ALA A 2 -17.39 6.96 -2.89
CA ALA A 2 -17.65 7.67 -1.63
C ALA A 2 -19.12 7.48 -1.20
N GLU A 3 -19.36 7.44 0.11
CA GLU A 3 -20.68 7.33 0.72
C GLU A 3 -20.72 8.11 2.04
N GLY A 4 -21.63 9.09 2.14
CA GLY A 4 -21.75 9.95 3.32
C GLY A 4 -20.44 10.69 3.64
N ASN A 5 -19.91 10.44 4.84
CA ASN A 5 -18.64 11.01 5.29
C ASN A 5 -17.41 10.15 4.94
N TYR A 6 -17.59 9.06 4.21
CA TYR A 6 -16.53 8.11 3.90
C TYR A 6 -16.17 8.15 2.42
N GLY A 7 -14.87 8.10 2.13
CA GLY A 7 -14.33 7.99 0.78
C GLY A 7 -13.38 6.80 0.72
N GLY A 8 -13.37 6.10 -0.40
CA GLY A 8 -12.54 4.94 -0.62
C GLY A 8 -11.81 5.01 -1.95
N PHE A 9 -10.52 4.70 -1.89
CA PHE A 9 -9.62 4.55 -3.03
C PHE A 9 -9.07 3.11 -3.04
N PHE A 10 -9.29 2.42 -4.14
CA PHE A 10 -9.06 0.98 -4.28
C PHE A 10 -8.35 0.70 -5.61
N GLY A 11 -7.45 -0.28 -5.65
CA GLY A 11 -6.75 -0.66 -6.88
C GLY A 11 -5.94 -1.95 -6.76
N TRP A 12 -5.89 -2.71 -7.86
CA TRP A 12 -5.09 -3.92 -8.03
C TRP A 12 -4.43 -3.95 -9.42
N PRO A 13 -3.17 -3.51 -9.56
CA PRO A 13 -2.39 -2.80 -8.57
C PRO A 13 -2.89 -1.36 -8.37
N ASN A 14 -2.68 -0.81 -7.19
CA ASN A 14 -2.99 0.58 -6.92
C ASN A 14 -1.83 1.48 -7.37
N LEU A 15 -0.60 1.01 -7.10
CA LEU A 15 0.64 1.65 -7.53
C LEU A 15 1.57 0.59 -8.14
N SER A 16 2.29 0.96 -9.18
CA SER A 16 3.45 0.20 -9.67
C SER A 16 4.70 1.03 -9.41
N LEU A 17 5.57 0.53 -8.53
CA LEU A 17 6.69 1.29 -7.97
C LEU A 17 8.02 0.62 -8.29
N ARG A 18 9.09 1.40 -8.39
CA ARG A 18 10.47 0.88 -8.45
C ARG A 18 11.19 1.22 -7.14
N PRO A 19 11.25 0.31 -6.16
CA PRO A 19 11.88 0.56 -4.86
C PRO A 19 13.35 0.96 -4.99
N SER A 20 13.70 2.15 -4.54
CA SER A 20 15.07 2.68 -4.59
C SER A 20 15.93 2.31 -3.37
N ALA A 21 15.50 1.32 -2.57
CA ALA A 21 16.02 0.94 -1.25
C ALA A 21 15.50 1.76 -0.05
N GLY A 22 15.76 1.25 1.16
CA GLY A 22 15.55 1.94 2.44
C GLY A 22 14.16 1.74 3.06
N TYR A 23 13.19 1.29 2.27
CA TYR A 23 11.84 1.01 2.77
C TYR A 23 11.85 -0.17 3.73
N MET A 24 11.59 0.09 5.03
CA MET A 24 11.66 -0.91 6.10
C MET A 24 13.00 -1.68 6.15
N GLY A 25 14.10 -1.05 5.74
CA GLY A 25 15.43 -1.69 5.69
C GLY A 25 15.66 -2.60 4.48
N MET A 26 14.75 -2.64 3.51
CA MET A 26 14.89 -3.47 2.31
C MET A 26 15.88 -2.89 1.30
N PRO A 27 16.58 -3.74 0.51
CA PRO A 27 17.46 -3.32 -0.57
C PRO A 27 16.69 -2.67 -1.72
N PRO A 28 17.37 -2.05 -2.71
CA PRO A 28 16.70 -1.60 -3.92
C PRO A 28 16.18 -2.78 -4.74
N TYR A 29 15.13 -2.54 -5.51
CA TYR A 29 14.61 -3.48 -6.49
C TYR A 29 14.62 -2.82 -7.88
N HIS A 30 15.21 -3.52 -8.85
CA HIS A 30 15.51 -2.99 -10.18
C HIS A 30 14.41 -3.23 -11.21
N ASP A 31 13.22 -3.65 -10.78
CA ASP A 31 12.03 -3.73 -11.61
C ASP A 31 10.83 -3.09 -10.90
N PHE A 32 9.65 -3.20 -11.50
CA PHE A 32 8.40 -2.73 -10.90
C PHE A 32 7.83 -3.76 -9.92
N ALA A 33 7.52 -3.31 -8.71
CA ALA A 33 6.75 -4.02 -7.71
C ALA A 33 5.39 -3.35 -7.56
N ASP A 34 4.34 -4.16 -7.68
CA ASP A 34 2.96 -3.73 -7.58
C ASP A 34 2.50 -3.69 -6.12
N MET A 35 1.98 -2.54 -5.71
CA MET A 35 1.42 -2.36 -4.37
C MET A 35 -0.09 -2.40 -4.43
N ARG A 36 -0.67 -3.37 -3.72
CA ARG A 36 -2.10 -3.49 -3.50
C ARG A 36 -2.46 -2.69 -2.26
N VAL A 37 -3.27 -1.65 -2.46
CA VAL A 37 -3.63 -0.71 -1.41
C VAL A 37 -5.12 -0.49 -1.42
N VAL A 38 -5.70 -0.55 -0.22
CA VAL A 38 -7.03 -0.02 0.08
C VAL A 38 -6.84 1.16 1.00
N ASP A 39 -7.31 2.32 0.58
CA ASP A 39 -7.28 3.54 1.37
C ASP A 39 -8.72 4.01 1.63
N ILE A 40 -9.07 4.11 2.90
CA ILE A 40 -10.37 4.58 3.37
C ILE A 40 -10.17 5.86 4.18
N TYR A 41 -10.93 6.88 3.82
CA TYR A 41 -10.94 8.18 4.46
C TYR A 41 -12.27 8.40 5.17
N ARG A 42 -12.24 9.04 6.35
CA ARG A 42 -13.43 9.65 6.95
C ARG A 42 -13.25 11.16 7.04
N ARG A 43 -14.24 11.91 6.56
CA ARG A 43 -14.31 13.37 6.68
C ARG A 43 -15.07 13.78 7.95
N LYS A 44 -14.67 14.90 8.55
CA LYS A 44 -15.43 15.63 9.57
C LYS A 44 -15.34 17.13 9.28
N GLY A 45 -16.48 17.79 9.08
CA GLY A 45 -16.49 19.18 8.66
C GLY A 45 -15.81 19.32 7.30
N ASP A 46 -14.78 20.15 7.20
CA ASP A 46 -13.96 20.40 6.01
C ASP A 46 -12.64 19.60 5.96
N LYS A 47 -12.37 18.73 6.95
CA LYS A 47 -11.10 18.01 7.09
C LYS A 47 -11.24 16.50 6.96
N LEU A 48 -10.15 15.85 6.56
CA LEU A 48 -9.94 14.43 6.79
C LEU A 48 -9.69 14.21 8.28
N ALA A 49 -10.56 13.42 8.90
CA ALA A 49 -10.47 13.08 10.31
C ALA A 49 -9.74 11.76 10.53
N GLU A 50 -9.92 10.79 9.62
CA GLU A 50 -9.28 9.47 9.69
C GLU A 50 -8.84 9.03 8.29
N ASN A 51 -7.77 8.25 8.26
CA ASN A 51 -7.19 7.62 7.09
C ASN A 51 -6.73 6.22 7.49
N TRP A 52 -7.37 5.20 6.91
CA TRP A 52 -7.04 3.80 7.12
C TRP A 52 -6.47 3.25 5.82
N VAL A 53 -5.17 2.95 5.86
CA VAL A 53 -4.44 2.42 4.72
C VAL A 53 -4.10 0.96 4.99
N PHE A 54 -4.65 0.07 4.19
CA PHE A 54 -4.34 -1.34 4.21
C PHE A 54 -3.43 -1.65 3.03
N ILE A 55 -2.21 -2.09 3.33
CA ILE A 55 -1.19 -2.43 2.34
C ILE A 55 -0.91 -3.92 2.46
N ASP A 56 -0.99 -4.64 1.34
CA ASP A 56 -0.52 -6.03 1.26
C ASP A 56 1.02 -6.03 1.18
N LEU A 57 1.66 -5.80 2.33
CA LEU A 57 3.11 -5.75 2.44
C LEU A 57 3.76 -7.08 2.09
N LEU A 58 3.10 -8.20 2.42
CA LEU A 58 3.61 -9.53 2.10
C LEU A 58 3.69 -9.72 0.58
N HIS A 59 2.65 -9.34 -0.17
CA HIS A 59 2.70 -9.37 -1.63
C HIS A 59 3.79 -8.43 -2.19
N PHE A 60 3.84 -7.19 -1.70
CA PHE A 60 4.77 -6.18 -2.20
C PHE A 60 6.23 -6.60 -2.00
N LEU A 61 6.56 -7.16 -0.83
CA LEU A 61 7.89 -7.67 -0.50
C LEU A 61 8.20 -8.96 -1.28
N ASN A 62 7.21 -9.86 -1.44
CA ASN A 62 7.39 -11.08 -2.21
C ASN A 62 7.73 -10.80 -3.69
N MET A 63 7.15 -9.77 -4.32
CA MET A 63 7.53 -9.34 -5.67
C MET A 63 9.00 -8.92 -5.79
N GLN A 64 9.58 -8.43 -4.69
CA GLN A 64 10.99 -8.03 -4.60
C GLN A 64 11.91 -9.22 -4.25
N GLY A 65 11.38 -10.44 -4.25
CA GLY A 65 12.11 -11.66 -3.90
C GLY A 65 12.24 -11.90 -2.39
N GLN A 66 11.50 -11.17 -1.55
CA GLN A 66 11.52 -11.32 -0.09
C GLN A 66 10.33 -12.16 0.36
N ASP A 67 10.51 -13.48 0.45
CA ASP A 67 9.50 -14.38 1.01
C ASP A 67 9.53 -14.35 2.54
N ILE A 68 8.73 -13.46 3.12
CA ILE A 68 8.65 -13.27 4.58
C ILE A 68 7.97 -14.46 5.26
N LEU A 69 6.98 -15.09 4.61
CA LEU A 69 6.24 -16.21 5.20
C LEU A 69 7.07 -17.50 5.22
N GLY A 70 8.01 -17.66 4.28
CA GLY A 70 8.98 -18.76 4.30
C GLY A 70 10.10 -18.61 5.34
N GLN A 71 10.17 -17.49 6.06
CA GLN A 71 11.21 -17.18 7.07
C GLN A 71 10.74 -17.40 8.52
N ILE A 72 9.47 -17.74 8.72
CA ILE A 72 8.87 -18.05 10.02
C ILE A 72 8.65 -19.55 10.18
#